data_AF-A0A1Y4CBN1-F1
#
_entry.id   AF-A0A1Y4CBN1-F1
#
_cell.length_a   1.000
_cell.length_b   1.000
_cell.length_c   1.000
_cell.angle_alpha   90.00
_cell.angle_beta   90.00
_cell.angle_gamma   90.00
#
_symmetry.space_group_name_H-M   'P 1'
#
loop_
_entity.id
_entity.type
_entity.pdbx_description
1 polymer ?
#
loop_
_entity_poly.entity_id
_entity_poly.type
_entity_poly.pdbx_seq_one_letter_code
_entity_poly.pdbx_strand_id
1 'polypeptide(L)' 'MCEHFGWTYDYLLHGIPWSVVQRMMIDAPGYDLDDGKETEIQLSEDNSEQIMNYINSMM' A
#
# COMPACT_ATOMS: atom_id res chain seq x y z
N MET A 1 -3.42 9.31 -7.79
CA MET A 1 -2.73 8.85 -9.02
C MET A 1 -2.84 9.87 -10.15
N CYS A 2 -4.04 10.15 -10.67
CA CYS A 2 -4.25 11.16 -11.72
C CYS A 2 -3.71 12.55 -11.35
N GLU A 3 -4.02 13.04 -10.14
CA GLU A 3 -3.53 14.34 -9.64
C GLU A 3 -2.00 14.37 -9.43
N HIS A 4 -1.42 13.25 -8.98
CA HIS A 4 0.01 13.14 -8.69
C HIS A 4 0.89 13.13 -9.95
N PHE A 5 0.41 12.50 -11.02
CA PHE A 5 1.12 12.41 -12.31
C PHE A 5 0.64 13.43 -13.34
N GLY A 6 -0.30 14.33 -12.97
CA GLY A 6 -0.90 15.30 -13.88
C GLY A 6 -1.73 14.68 -15.01
N TRP A 7 -2.21 13.45 -14.81
CA TRP A 7 -2.97 12.70 -15.81
C TRP A 7 -4.46 13.00 -15.69
N THR A 8 -5.12 13.16 -16.84
CA THR A 8 -6.59 13.22 -16.87
C THR A 8 -7.18 11.81 -16.85
N TYR A 9 -8.41 11.68 -16.36
CA TYR A 9 -9.12 10.40 -16.32
C TYR A 9 -9.20 9.73 -17.70
N ASP A 10 -9.47 10.53 -18.73
CA ASP A 10 -9.55 10.06 -20.12
C ASP A 10 -8.20 9.54 -20.63
N TYR A 11 -7.11 10.22 -20.27
CA TYR A 11 -5.76 9.78 -20.64
C TYR A 11 -5.38 8.45 -19.97
N LEU A 12 -5.82 8.20 -18.75
CA LEU A 12 -5.60 6.93 -18.06
C LEU A 12 -6.37 5.77 -18.71
N LEU A 13 -7.59 6.03 -19.19
CA LEU A 13 -8.48 5.00 -19.71
C LEU A 13 -8.23 4.69 -21.19
N HIS A 14 -7.83 5.69 -21.97
CA HIS A 14 -7.73 5.59 -23.43
C HIS A 14 -6.36 5.97 -24.00
N GLY A 15 -5.51 6.67 -23.23
CA GLY A 15 -4.23 7.21 -23.70
C GLY A 15 -3.01 6.33 -23.43
N ILE A 16 -3.08 5.42 -22.45
CA ILE A 16 -1.96 4.55 -22.07
C ILE A 16 -2.46 3.09 -21.93
N PRO A 17 -1.74 2.10 -22.49
CA PRO A 17 -2.03 0.70 -22.23
C PRO A 17 -1.92 0.35 -20.75
N TRP A 18 -2.87 -0.42 -20.22
CA TRP A 18 -2.90 -0.77 -18.79
C TRP A 18 -1.62 -1.46 -18.28
N SER A 19 -0.99 -2.29 -19.11
CA SER A 19 0.29 -2.94 -18.78
C SER A 19 1.43 -1.95 -18.49
N VAL A 20 1.42 -0.79 -19.16
CA VAL A 20 2.39 0.28 -18.95
C VAL A 20 2.13 0.99 -17.62
N VAL A 21 0.86 1.25 -17.30
CA VAL A 21 0.45 1.83 -16.02
C VAL A 21 0.88 0.93 -14.86
N GLN A 22 0.64 -0.37 -14.97
CA GLN A 22 1.06 -1.35 -13.97
C GLN A 22 2.58 -1.37 -13.78
N ARG A 23 3.35 -1.32 -14.87
CA ARG A 23 4.81 -1.27 -14.78
C ARG A 23 5.30 0.02 -14.14
N MET A 24 4.69 1.16 -14.45
CA MET A 24 5.00 2.43 -13.80
C MET A 24 4.67 2.42 -12.30
N MET A 25 3.60 1.74 -11.87
CA MET A 25 3.29 1.58 -10.44
C MET A 25 4.34 0.75 -9.70
N ILE A 26 4.92 -0.24 -10.37
CA ILE A 26 5.97 -1.10 -9.79
C ILE A 26 7.32 -0.38 -9.76
N ASP A 27 7.63 0.40 -10.80
CA ASP A 27 8.88 1.16 -10.90
C ASP A 27 8.84 2.49 -10.12
N ALA A 28 7.66 2.95 -9.73
CA ALA A 28 7.54 4.15 -8.91
C ALA A 28 8.32 3.93 -7.60
N PRO A 29 9.16 4.90 -7.17
CA PRO A 29 9.77 4.82 -5.86
C PRO A 29 8.65 4.63 -4.86
N GLY A 30 8.72 3.57 -4.05
CA GLY A 30 7.73 3.30 -3.03
C GLY A 30 7.55 4.58 -2.24
N TYR A 31 6.34 5.16 -2.31
CA TYR A 31 5.96 6.12 -1.29
C TYR A 31 5.95 5.29 -0.01
N ASP A 32 6.88 5.58 0.90
CA ASP A 32 6.65 5.28 2.30
C ASP A 32 5.31 5.94 2.62
N LEU A 33 4.26 5.14 2.72
CA LEU A 33 2.98 5.54 3.31
C LEU A 33 3.18 5.69 4.83
N ASP A 34 4.26 6.34 5.24
CA ASP A 34 4.55 6.73 6.61
C ASP A 34 3.99 8.14 6.89
N ASP A 35 2.84 8.44 6.28
CA ASP A 35 1.98 9.55 6.68
C ASP A 35 0.81 8.97 7.49
N GLY A 36 1.16 8.37 8.63
CA GLY A 36 0.39 8.53 9.86
C GLY A 36 -0.72 7.53 10.20
N LYS A 37 -0.92 6.40 9.51
CA LYS A 37 -1.91 5.37 9.92
C LYS A 37 -1.59 3.92 9.56
N GLU A 38 -0.32 3.55 9.50
CA GLU A 38 0.05 2.14 9.62
C GLU A 38 0.68 1.97 10.99
N THR A 39 -0.10 1.50 11.96
CA THR A 39 0.51 0.96 13.19
C THR A 39 1.30 -0.26 12.76
N GLU A 40 2.58 -0.06 12.44
CA GLU A 40 3.55 -1.13 12.39
C GLU A 40 3.56 -1.75 13.78
N ILE A 41 2.84 -2.86 13.95
CA ILE A 41 2.84 -3.62 15.20
C ILE A 41 4.23 -4.25 15.30
N GLN A 42 5.17 -3.52 15.88
CA GLN A 42 6.50 -4.04 16.15
C GLN A 42 6.37 -5.16 17.18
N LEU A 43 6.63 -6.41 16.79
CA LEU A 43 6.61 -7.55 17.70
C LEU A 43 7.76 -7.41 18.72
N SER A 44 7.41 -7.13 19.98
CA SER A 44 8.31 -7.20 21.13
C SER A 44 8.00 -8.46 21.94
N GLU A 45 8.93 -8.90 22.79
CA GLU A 45 8.69 -10.06 23.67
C GLU A 45 7.38 -9.89 24.48
N ASP A 46 7.12 -8.68 24.97
CA ASP A 46 5.94 -8.36 25.79
C ASP A 46 4.60 -8.40 25.04
N ASN A 47 4.60 -8.18 23.71
CA ASN A 47 3.37 -8.15 22.92
C ASN A 47 3.12 -9.42 22.10
N SER A 48 4.15 -10.27 21.95
CA SER A 48 4.10 -11.49 21.16
C SER A 48 3.02 -12.46 21.65
N GLU A 49 2.92 -12.68 22.97
CA GLU A 49 1.89 -13.54 23.56
C GLU A 49 0.47 -12.99 23.37
N GLN A 50 0.29 -11.68 23.48
CA GLN A 50 -1.02 -11.04 23.34
C GLN A 50 -1.53 -11.12 21.90
N ILE A 51 -0.64 -10.92 20.92
CA ILE A 51 -0.96 -11.03 19.49
C ILE A 51 -1.27 -12.49 19.13
N MET A 52 -0.51 -13.45 19.66
CA MET A 52 -0.76 -14.88 19.43
C MET A 52 -2.11 -15.31 20.03
N ASN A 53 -2.46 -14.83 21.23
CA ASN A 53 -3.76 -15.09 21.83
C ASN A 53 -4.92 -14.46 21.04
N TYR A 54 -4.72 -13.27 20.48
CA TYR A 54 -5.70 -12.62 19.61
C TYR A 54 -5.98 -13.43 18.33
N ILE A 55 -4.92 -13.88 17.64
CA ILE A 55 -5.03 -14.73 16.44
C ILE A 55 -5.75 -16.04 16.77
N ASN A 56 -5.40 -16.67 17.89
CA ASN A 56 -6.02 -17.93 18.31
C ASN A 56 -7.50 -17.78 18.70
N SER A 57 -7.95 -16.58 19.09
CA SER A 57 -9.36 -16.31 19.39
C SER A 57 -10.22 -16.00 18.15
N MET A 58 -9.58 -15.80 16.98
CA MET A 58 -10.25 -15.60 15.70
C MET A 58 -10.45 -16.88 14.89
N MET A 59 -9.78 -17.98 15.29
CA MET A 59 -10.04 -19.33 14.80
C MET A 59 -11.11 -20.01 15.66
#